data_AF-A0A8X6SD13-F1
#
_entry.id   AF-A0A8X6SD13-F1
#
_cell.length_a   1.000
_cell.length_b   1.000
_cell.length_c   1.000
_cell.angle_alpha   90.00
_cell.angle_beta   90.00
_cell.angle_gamma   90.00
#
_symmetry.space_group_name_H-M   'P 1'
#
loop_
_entity.id
_entity.type
_entity.pdbx_description
1 polymer ?
#
loop_
_entity_poly.entity_id
_entity_poly.type
_entity_poly.pdbx_seq_one_letter_code
_entity_poly.pdbx_strand_id
1 'polypeptide(L)'
;MNRLTPEQRFQIVQFYFENKGRDFHFLFSDEAHFWLNGYFNKQNCRIWGEANPQVYVETPLHPEKLTVWCALWAGEILLQKR
;
A
#
# COMPACT_ATOMS: atom_id res chain seq x y z
N MET A 1 -12.41 6.80 2.56
CA MET A 1 -11.82 7.82 1.67
C MET A 1 -12.55 7.78 0.33
N ASN A 2 -12.98 8.94 -0.18
CA ASN A 2 -13.58 9.03 -1.51
C ASN A 2 -12.49 8.88 -2.57
N ARG A 3 -12.74 8.06 -3.60
CA ARG A 3 -11.79 7.93 -4.71
C ARG A 3 -11.79 9.23 -5.51
N LEU A 4 -10.60 9.75 -5.80
CA LEU A 4 -10.43 10.89 -6.70
C LEU A 4 -10.85 10.52 -8.12
N THR A 5 -11.54 11.45 -8.80
CA THR A 5 -11.91 11.31 -10.22
C THR A 5 -10.66 11.40 -11.11
N PRO A 6 -10.72 10.91 -12.36
CA PRO A 6 -9.61 11.04 -13.31
C PRO A 6 -9.15 12.50 -13.49
N GLU A 7 -10.08 13.46 -13.52
CA GLU A 7 -9.79 14.89 -13.67
C GLU A 7 -9.03 15.42 -12.46
N GLN A 8 -9.45 15.05 -11.25
CA GLN A 8 -8.76 15.44 -10.03
C GLN A 8 -7.33 14.87 -9.98
N ARG A 9 -7.15 13.61 -10.42
CA ARG A 9 -5.81 13.00 -10.52
C ARG A 9 -4.94 13.75 -11.53
N PHE A 10 -5.50 14.13 -12.68
CA PHE A 10 -4.79 14.89 -13.70
C PHE A 10 -4.35 16.27 -13.17
N GLN A 11 -5.25 16.98 -12.48
CA GLN A 11 -4.94 18.28 -11.88
C GLN A 11 -3.81 18.20 -10.85
N ILE A 12 -3.80 17.17 -10.01
CA ILE A 12 -2.71 16.96 -9.02
C ILE A 12 -1.37 16.74 -9.72
N VAL A 13 -1.35 15.92 -10.78
CA VAL A 13 -0.13 15.66 -11.55
C VAL A 13 0.35 16.93 -12.25
N GLN A 14 -0.56 17.69 -12.87
CA GLN A 14 -0.22 18.95 -13.54
C GLN A 14 0.37 19.97 -12.54
N PHE A 15 -0.28 20.14 -11.39
CA PHE A 15 0.21 21.00 -10.31
C PHE A 15 1.63 20.61 -9.88
N TYR A 16 1.90 19.31 -9.71
CA TYR A 16 3.24 18.84 -9.35
C TYR A 16 4.30 19.26 -10.39
N PHE A 17 4.01 19.07 -11.68
CA PHE A 17 4.97 19.39 -12.74
C PHE A 17 5.17 20.90 -12.94
N GLU A 18 4.12 21.71 -12.84
CA GLU A 18 4.21 23.18 -12.92
C GLU A 18 5.07 23.78 -11.80
N ASN A 19 5.11 23.09 -10.66
CA ASN A 19 5.81 23.54 -9.47
C ASN A 19 7.13 22.77 -9.25
N LYS A 20 7.51 21.90 -10.19
CA LYS A 20 8.74 21.11 -10.12
C LYS A 20 9.96 22.04 -10.08
N GLY A 21 10.73 21.97 -8.99
CA GLY A 21 11.95 22.78 -8.78
C GLY A 21 11.83 23.89 -7.75
N ARG A 22 10.66 24.10 -7.13
CA ARG A 22 10.61 24.83 -5.86
C ARG A 22 10.94 23.88 -4.71
N ASP A 23 11.46 24.41 -3.62
CA ASP A 23 11.69 23.65 -2.38
C ASP A 23 10.34 23.26 -1.75
N PHE A 24 9.80 22.14 -2.22
CA PHE A 24 8.67 21.48 -1.58
C PHE A 24 9.17 20.36 -0.68
N HIS A 25 8.93 20.49 0.61
CA HIS A 25 9.05 19.38 1.54
C HIS A 25 7.76 18.56 1.51
N PHE A 26 7.65 17.65 0.53
CA PHE A 26 6.55 16.69 0.50
C PHE A 26 6.79 15.59 1.54
N LEU A 27 5.84 15.47 2.47
CA LEU A 27 5.73 14.32 3.36
C LEU A 27 4.61 13.42 2.84
N PHE A 28 4.97 12.22 2.39
CA PHE A 28 4.01 11.17 2.06
C PHE A 28 3.79 10.31 3.29
N SER A 29 2.56 9.90 3.55
CA SER A 29 2.27 8.94 4.62
C SER A 29 1.26 7.91 4.16
N ASP A 30 1.38 6.71 4.69
CA ASP A 30 0.46 5.61 4.43
C ASP A 30 0.40 4.64 5.61
N GLU A 31 -0.66 3.84 5.64
CA GLU A 31 -0.85 2.75 6.60
C GLU A 31 -0.54 1.42 5.92
N ALA A 32 0.38 0.64 6.51
CA ALA A 32 0.72 -0.70 6.03
C ALA A 32 0.38 -1.75 7.09
N HIS A 33 -0.11 -2.90 6.63
CA HIS A 33 -0.37 -4.07 7.46
C HIS A 33 0.63 -5.18 7.14
N PHE A 34 1.39 -5.60 8.15
CA PHE A 34 2.29 -6.75 8.09
C PHE A 34 1.69 -7.91 8.87
N TRP A 35 1.60 -9.08 8.25
CA TRP A 35 1.10 -10.28 8.91
C TRP A 35 2.27 -11.07 9.50
N LEU A 36 2.19 -11.40 10.79
CA LEU A 36 3.33 -12.01 11.51
C LEU A 36 3.49 -13.51 11.24
N ASN A 37 2.48 -14.14 10.64
CA ASN A 37 2.41 -15.59 10.41
C ASN A 37 2.50 -15.99 8.93
N GLY A 38 3.01 -15.12 8.07
CA GLY A 38 3.10 -15.38 6.62
C GLY A 38 1.74 -15.45 5.92
N TYR A 39 0.69 -14.89 6.53
CA TYR A 39 -0.63 -14.81 5.90
C TYR A 39 -0.57 -14.03 4.58
N PHE A 40 -1.03 -14.68 3.51
CA PHE A 40 -1.20 -14.06 2.20
C PHE A 40 -2.62 -13.54 2.06
N ASN A 41 -2.75 -12.31 1.56
CA ASN A 41 -4.06 -11.78 1.16
C ASN A 41 -4.68 -12.72 0.11
N LYS A 42 -5.92 -13.15 0.32
CA LYS A 42 -6.67 -14.02 -0.61
C LYS A 42 -6.72 -13.47 -2.03
N GLN A 43 -6.73 -12.14 -2.20
CA GLN A 43 -6.70 -11.49 -3.51
C GLN A 43 -5.35 -11.68 -4.25
N ASN A 44 -4.26 -11.90 -3.51
CA ASN A 44 -2.92 -12.12 -4.05
C ASN A 44 -2.54 -13.61 -4.09
N CYS A 45 -3.35 -14.50 -3.52
CA CYS A 45 -3.10 -15.95 -3.51
C CYS A 45 -3.53 -16.56 -4.85
N ARG A 46 -2.61 -16.59 -5.83
CA ARG A 46 -2.85 -17.19 -7.14
C ARG A 46 -2.02 -18.46 -7.31
N ILE A 47 -2.70 -19.59 -7.37
CA ILE A 47 -2.10 -20.91 -7.58
C ILE A 47 -2.19 -21.22 -9.08
N TRP A 48 -1.06 -21.50 -9.71
CA TRP A 48 -0.97 -21.82 -11.13
C TRP A 48 -0.78 -23.32 -11.34
N GLY A 49 -1.37 -23.86 -12.41
CA GLY A 49 -1.26 -25.26 -12.82
C GLY A 49 -1.80 -25.47 -14.23
N GLU A 50 -1.40 -26.54 -14.89
CA GLU A 50 -1.84 -26.91 -16.25
C GLU A 50 -3.34 -27.31 -16.28
N ALA A 51 -3.83 -27.86 -15.17
CA ALA A 51 -5.24 -28.09 -14.88
C ALA A 51 -5.60 -27.47 -13.51
N ASN A 52 -6.90 -27.30 -13.20
CA ASN A 52 -7.35 -26.78 -11.91
C ASN A 52 -6.77 -27.64 -10.78
N PRO A 53 -5.83 -27.11 -9.97
CA PRO A 53 -5.05 -27.93 -9.05
C PRO A 53 -5.84 -28.34 -7.79
N GLN A 54 -7.08 -27.85 -7.60
CA GLN A 54 -7.94 -28.16 -6.44
C GLN A 54 -7.23 -27.98 -5.08
N VAL A 55 -6.26 -27.04 -5.03
CA VAL A 55 -5.49 -26.76 -3.83
C VAL A 55 -6.27 -25.81 -2.94
N TYR A 56 -6.47 -26.21 -1.68
CA TYR A 56 -7.04 -25.39 -0.64
C TYR A 56 -5.94 -24.95 0.32
N VAL A 57 -5.79 -23.65 0.50
CA VAL A 57 -4.89 -23.08 1.51
C VAL A 57 -5.76 -22.59 2.66
N GLU A 58 -5.73 -23.31 3.77
CA GLU A 58 -6.40 -22.88 5.00
C GLU A 58 -5.64 -21.69 5.60
N THR A 59 -6.37 -20.61 5.89
CA THR A 59 -5.81 -19.43 6.54
C THR A 59 -6.59 -19.12 7.81
N PRO A 60 -5.93 -18.73 8.91
CA PRO A 60 -6.62 -18.36 10.13
C PRO A 60 -7.59 -17.20 9.87
N LEU A 61 -8.75 -17.25 10.52
CA LEU A 61 -9.81 -16.23 10.37
C LEU A 61 -9.37 -14.84 10.86
N HIS A 62 -8.51 -14.82 11.90
CA HIS A 62 -7.94 -13.60 12.49
C HIS A 62 -6.43 -13.76 12.67
N PRO A 63 -5.64 -13.65 11.59
CA PRO A 63 -4.20 -13.67 11.69
C PRO A 63 -3.70 -12.44 12.46
N GLU A 64 -2.70 -12.61 13.31
CA GLU A 64 -2.07 -11.48 13.98
C GLU A 64 -1.39 -10.58 12.94
N LYS A 65 -1.68 -9.28 13.04
CA LYS A 65 -1.11 -8.26 12.17
C LYS A 65 -0.51 -7.13 12.97
N LEU A 66 0.60 -6.62 12.46
CA LEU A 66 1.18 -5.37 12.88
C LEU A 66 0.76 -4.28 11.90
N THR A 67 0.05 -3.27 12.39
CA THR A 67 -0.21 -2.04 11.66
C THR A 67 0.90 -1.04 11.93
N VAL A 68 1.51 -0.53 10.86
CA VAL A 68 2.53 0.52 10.92
C VAL A 68 2.05 1.72 10.14
N TRP A 69 2.21 2.90 10.73
CA TRP A 69 2.14 4.17 10.03
C TRP A 69 3.54 4.54 9.57
N CYS A 70 3.68 4.79 8.27
CA CYS A 70 4.94 5.24 7.69
C CYS A 70 4.76 6.65 7.13
N ALA A 71 5.73 7.52 7.37
CA ALA A 71 5.85 8.78 6.68
C ALA A 71 7.26 8.90 6.05
N LEU A 72 7.34 9.41 4.83
CA LEU A 72 8.57 9.52 4.07
C LEU A 72 8.67 10.88 3.39
N TRP A 73 9.88 11.42 3.36
CA TRP A 73 10.24 12.61 2.61
C TRP A 73 11.62 12.40 1.98
N ALA A 74 12.15 13.40 1.27
CA ALA A 74 13.38 13.25 0.50
C ALA A 74 14.62 12.81 1.31
N GLY A 75 14.67 13.05 2.63
CA GLY A 75 15.84 12.76 3.46
C GLY A 75 15.77 11.52 4.34
N GLU A 76 14.58 11.12 4.80
CA GLU A 76 14.40 10.14 5.88
C GLU A 76 13.04 9.41 5.81
N ILE A 77 12.92 8.36 6.63
CA ILE A 77 11.69 7.59 6.84
C ILE A 77 11.36 7.61 8.34
N LEU A 78 10.11 7.95 8.66
CA LEU A 78 9.56 7.91 10.01
C LEU A 78 8.58 6.74 10.11
N LEU A 79 8.82 5.85 11.08
CA LEU A 79 7.98 4.69 11.33
C LEU A 79 7.36 4.76 12.72
N GLN A 80 6.04 4.55 12.79
CA GLN A 80 5.32 4.44 14.04
C GLN A 80 4.47 3.17 14.02
N LYS A 81 4.77 2.24 14.92
CA LYS A 81 3.89 1.10 15.18
C LYS A 81 2.67 1.57 15.97
N ARG A 82 1.51 1.00 15.67
CA ARG A 82 0.33 1.17 16.53
C ARG A 82 0.46 0.39 17.84
#